data_AF-Q9BNG5-F1
#
_entry.id   AF-Q9BNG5-F1
#
_cell.length_a   1.000
_cell.length_b   1.000
_cell.length_c   1.000
_cell.angle_alpha   90.00
_cell.angle_beta   90.00
_cell.angle_gamma   90.00
#
_symmetry.space_group_name_H-M   'P 1'
#
loop_
_entity.id
_entity.type
_entity.pdbx_description
1 polymer ?
#
loop_
_entity_poly.entity_id
_entity_poly.type
_entity_poly.pdbx_seq_one_letter_code
_entity_poly.pdbx_strand_id
1 'polypeptide(L)'
;SVMATYDGTVRNSTGQVIQLRYGEDGLDGCHVEFQHMPTLKPSDKAFEKKFKFDVANERYLRRVFTEDVVRELQGSALAVSELDKEWERLKKDREMLRQVFPMGDSKVVLPCNLQR
;
A
#
# COMPACT_ATOMS: atom_id res chain seq x y z
N SER A 1 2.25 -36.92 2.48
CA SER A 1 2.00 -36.01 1.33
C SER A 1 1.37 -34.72 1.85
N VAL A 2 1.72 -33.56 1.27
CA VAL A 2 1.16 -32.25 1.64
C VAL A 2 0.53 -31.63 0.38
N MET A 3 -0.66 -31.08 0.51
CA MET A 3 -1.37 -30.43 -0.61
C MET A 3 -2.15 -29.21 -0.16
N ALA A 4 -2.32 -28.25 -1.07
CA ALA A 4 -3.29 -27.17 -0.91
C ALA A 4 -4.69 -27.69 -1.23
N THR A 5 -5.64 -27.47 -0.34
CA THR A 5 -7.04 -27.91 -0.50
C THR A 5 -7.91 -26.76 -1.01
N TYR A 6 -9.11 -27.10 -1.52
CA TYR A 6 -10.03 -26.13 -2.14
C TYR A 6 -10.52 -25.02 -1.19
N ASP A 7 -10.41 -25.21 0.12
CA ASP A 7 -10.71 -24.21 1.14
C ASP A 7 -9.56 -23.21 1.39
N GLY A 8 -8.45 -23.34 0.64
CA GLY A 8 -7.26 -22.49 0.77
C GLY A 8 -6.27 -22.93 1.86
N THR A 9 -6.61 -23.97 2.65
CA THR A 9 -5.71 -24.50 3.68
C THR A 9 -4.67 -25.44 3.08
N VAL A 10 -3.56 -25.65 3.80
CA VAL A 10 -2.54 -26.64 3.43
C VAL A 10 -2.60 -27.78 4.43
N ARG A 11 -2.83 -29.00 3.94
CA ARG A 11 -3.05 -30.18 4.77
C ARG A 11 -2.13 -31.34 4.41
N ASN A 12 -1.84 -32.18 5.40
CA ASN A 12 -1.15 -33.45 5.16
C ASN A 12 -2.15 -34.56 4.75
N SER A 13 -1.64 -35.76 4.49
CA SER A 13 -2.44 -36.92 4.07
C SER A 13 -3.41 -37.45 5.13
N THR A 14 -3.25 -37.08 6.41
CA THR A 14 -4.19 -37.43 7.49
C THR A 14 -5.24 -36.34 7.74
N GLY A 15 -5.25 -35.27 6.93
CA GLY A 15 -6.20 -34.18 7.00
C GLY A 15 -5.88 -33.12 8.07
N GLN A 16 -4.71 -33.20 8.71
CA GLN A 16 -4.26 -32.20 9.68
C GLN A 16 -3.81 -30.92 8.95
N VAL A 17 -4.21 -29.77 9.48
CA VAL A 17 -3.89 -28.44 8.93
C VAL A 17 -2.47 -28.05 9.33
N ILE A 18 -1.67 -27.66 8.35
CA ILE A 18 -0.30 -27.13 8.51
C ILE A 18 -0.33 -25.60 8.41
N GLN A 19 -1.02 -25.06 7.40
CA GLN A 19 -1.20 -23.62 7.21
C GLN A 19 -2.67 -23.31 7.01
N LEU A 20 -3.15 -22.23 7.64
CA LEU A 20 -4.50 -21.70 7.42
C LEU A 20 -4.67 -21.15 6.00
N ARG A 21 -3.57 -20.67 5.41
CA ARG A 21 -3.53 -20.19 4.04
C ARG A 21 -2.14 -20.47 3.47
N TYR A 22 -2.07 -20.98 2.23
CA TYR A 22 -0.81 -21.27 1.56
C TYR A 22 0.10 -20.04 1.56
N GLY A 23 1.31 -20.13 2.11
CA GLY A 23 2.22 -18.98 2.14
C GLY A 23 1.71 -17.78 2.96
N GLU A 24 0.74 -17.99 3.85
CA GLU A 24 0.04 -16.97 4.67
C GLU A 24 -0.84 -15.97 3.88
N ASP A 25 -0.61 -15.81 2.57
CA ASP A 25 -1.33 -14.91 1.67
C ASP A 25 -2.21 -15.63 0.62
N GLY A 26 -2.02 -16.94 0.43
CA GLY A 26 -2.74 -17.79 -0.51
C GLY A 26 -2.39 -17.53 -1.96
N LEU A 27 -1.23 -16.95 -2.23
CA LEU A 27 -0.80 -16.59 -3.58
C LEU A 27 0.13 -17.66 -4.16
N ASP A 28 0.08 -17.82 -5.47
CA ASP A 28 1.01 -18.69 -6.20
C ASP A 28 2.38 -18.02 -6.34
N GLY A 29 3.44 -18.75 -5.99
CA GLY A 29 4.83 -18.28 -6.07
C GLY A 29 5.30 -17.96 -7.49
N CYS A 30 4.61 -18.43 -8.53
CA CYS A 30 4.91 -18.04 -9.92
C CYS A 30 4.37 -16.64 -10.29
N HIS A 31 3.45 -16.08 -9.50
CA HIS A 31 2.75 -14.82 -9.80
C HIS A 31 3.18 -13.65 -8.90
N VAL A 32 4.34 -13.79 -8.24
CA VAL A 32 4.92 -12.74 -7.39
C VAL A 32 6.22 -12.21 -8.00
N GLU A 33 6.45 -10.92 -7.85
CA GLU A 33 7.63 -10.22 -8.37
C GLU A 33 8.29 -9.37 -7.28
N PHE A 34 9.57 -9.03 -7.46
CA PHE A 34 10.24 -8.07 -6.60
C PHE A 34 9.71 -6.66 -6.86
N GLN A 35 9.21 -6.02 -5.81
CA GLN A 35 8.68 -4.65 -5.83
C GLN A 35 9.34 -3.80 -4.74
N HIS A 36 9.36 -2.49 -4.95
CA HIS A 36 9.89 -1.53 -4.00
C HIS A 36 8.77 -0.79 -3.28
N MET A 37 8.69 -0.91 -1.95
CA MET A 37 7.74 -0.13 -1.15
C MET A 37 8.22 1.33 -1.00
N PRO A 38 7.51 2.32 -1.57
CA PRO A 38 7.98 3.69 -1.63
C PRO A 38 7.81 4.46 -0.31
N THR A 39 7.03 3.92 0.64
CA THR A 39 6.70 4.57 1.92
C THR A 39 7.72 4.30 3.04
N LEU A 40 8.49 3.20 2.94
CA LEU A 40 9.30 2.69 4.04
C LEU A 40 10.60 3.49 4.28
N LYS A 41 11.39 3.69 3.22
CA LYS A 41 12.74 4.30 3.27
C LYS A 41 12.79 5.83 3.45
N PRO A 42 11.88 6.65 2.88
CA PRO A 42 12.00 8.10 2.97
C PRO A 42 12.03 8.62 4.42
N SER A 43 12.77 9.72 4.65
CA SER A 43 12.67 10.50 5.90
C SER A 43 11.27 11.11 6.03
N ASP A 44 10.87 11.53 7.23
CA ASP A 44 9.53 12.06 7.46
C ASP A 44 9.22 13.28 6.59
N LYS A 45 10.22 14.18 6.43
CA LYS A 45 10.11 15.34 5.53
C LYS A 45 9.99 14.95 4.05
N ALA A 46 10.72 13.93 3.61
CA ALA A 46 10.65 13.45 2.23
C ALA A 46 9.34 12.70 1.95
N PHE A 47 8.84 11.97 2.94
CA PHE A 47 7.54 11.29 2.90
C PHE A 47 6.41 12.31 2.80
N GLU A 48 6.39 13.32 3.68
CA GLU A 48 5.38 14.40 3.62
C GLU A 48 5.39 15.10 2.26
N LYS A 49 6.56 15.51 1.77
CA LYS A 49 6.67 16.17 0.47
C LYS A 49 6.14 15.33 -0.70
N LYS A 50 6.24 14.00 -0.62
CA LYS A 50 5.90 13.09 -1.72
C LYS A 50 4.45 12.62 -1.68
N PHE A 51 3.88 12.42 -0.49
CA PHE A 51 2.59 11.76 -0.31
C PHE A 51 1.50 12.68 0.27
N LYS A 52 1.86 13.79 0.94
CA LYS A 52 0.86 14.74 1.42
C LYS A 52 0.41 15.62 0.27
N PHE A 53 -0.89 15.58 -0.01
CA PHE A 53 -1.50 16.40 -1.05
C PHE A 53 -2.03 17.71 -0.45
N ASP A 54 -1.41 18.83 -0.81
CA ASP A 54 -1.79 20.16 -0.28
C ASP A 54 -2.74 20.88 -1.25
N VAL A 55 -4.02 20.93 -0.88
CA VAL A 55 -5.09 21.58 -1.67
C VAL A 55 -5.00 23.11 -1.60
N ALA A 56 -4.29 23.67 -0.60
CA ALA A 56 -4.14 25.12 -0.47
C ALA A 56 -3.18 25.70 -1.52
N ASN A 57 -2.29 24.88 -2.09
CA ASN A 57 -1.33 25.32 -3.09
C ASN A 57 -1.93 25.35 -4.51
N GLU A 58 -2.72 26.39 -4.77
CA GLU A 58 -3.40 26.57 -6.06
C GLU A 58 -2.43 26.59 -7.27
N ARG A 59 -1.24 27.16 -7.09
CA ARG A 59 -0.21 27.22 -8.15
C ARG A 59 0.27 25.82 -8.55
N TYR A 60 0.36 24.90 -7.60
CA TYR A 60 0.70 23.51 -7.87
C TYR A 60 -0.47 22.76 -8.51
N LEU A 61 -1.69 22.93 -7.99
CA LEU A 61 -2.89 22.28 -8.52
C LEU A 61 -3.15 22.63 -9.99
N ARG A 62 -3.03 23.92 -10.37
CA ARG A 62 -3.22 24.36 -11.76
C ARG A 62 -2.17 23.82 -12.74
N ARG A 63 -1.05 23.25 -12.27
CA ARG A 63 -0.06 22.57 -13.12
C ARG A 63 -0.41 21.11 -13.39
N VAL A 64 -1.19 20.49 -12.51
CA VAL A 64 -1.49 19.04 -12.53
C VAL A 64 -2.91 18.78 -13.02
N PHE A 65 -3.85 19.65 -12.67
CA PHE A 65 -5.28 19.50 -12.95
C PHE A 65 -5.82 20.63 -13.83
N THR A 66 -6.96 20.38 -14.48
CA THR A 66 -7.73 21.40 -15.20
C THR A 66 -8.40 22.37 -14.22
N GLU A 67 -8.68 23.59 -14.66
CA GLU A 67 -9.24 24.65 -13.79
C GLU A 67 -10.57 24.25 -13.16
N ASP A 68 -11.43 23.51 -13.87
CA ASP A 68 -12.72 23.04 -13.33
C ASP A 68 -12.53 22.12 -12.12
N VAL A 69 -11.59 21.18 -12.20
CA VAL A 69 -11.27 20.24 -11.12
C VAL A 69 -10.64 20.96 -9.92
N VAL A 70 -9.81 21.97 -10.17
CA VAL A 70 -9.23 22.78 -9.08
C VAL A 70 -10.32 23.55 -8.32
N ARG A 71 -11.29 24.13 -9.03
CA ARG A 71 -12.42 24.84 -8.39
C ARG A 71 -13.30 23.90 -7.58
N GLU A 72 -13.54 22.68 -8.08
CA GLU A 72 -14.29 21.66 -7.35
C GLU A 72 -13.56 21.21 -6.09
N LEU A 73 -12.26 20.90 -6.18
CA LEU A 73 -11.43 20.50 -5.05
C LEU A 73 -11.36 21.57 -3.96
N GLN A 74 -11.20 22.84 -4.36
CA GLN A 74 -11.15 23.96 -3.42
C GLN A 74 -12.52 24.29 -2.81
N GLY A 75 -13.60 24.08 -3.56
CA GLY A 75 -14.97 24.33 -3.09
C GLY A 75 -15.54 23.21 -2.21
N SER A 76 -14.95 22.01 -2.24
CA SER A 76 -15.44 20.83 -1.54
C SER A 76 -14.73 20.59 -0.21
N ALA A 77 -15.37 20.97 0.89
CA ALA A 77 -14.89 20.64 2.24
C ALA A 77 -14.81 19.12 2.49
N LEU A 78 -15.63 18.33 1.79
CA LEU A 78 -15.58 16.86 1.86
C LEU A 78 -14.30 16.32 1.24
N ALA A 79 -13.89 16.85 0.09
CA ALA A 79 -12.67 16.41 -0.58
C ALA A 79 -11.42 16.67 0.29
N VAL A 80 -11.35 17.85 0.92
CA VAL A 80 -10.27 18.17 1.86
C VAL A 80 -10.27 17.19 3.05
N SER A 81 -11.44 16.89 3.62
CA SER A 81 -11.54 15.94 4.73
C SER A 81 -11.11 14.52 4.36
N GLU A 82 -11.44 14.04 3.16
CA GLU A 82 -11.02 12.70 2.71
C GLU A 82 -9.51 12.63 2.46
N LEU A 83 -8.90 13.70 1.92
CA LEU A 83 -7.45 13.78 1.73
C LEU A 83 -6.69 13.77 3.07
N ASP A 84 -7.23 14.45 4.09
CA ASP A 84 -6.66 14.39 5.44
C ASP A 84 -6.75 12.98 6.04
N LYS A 85 -7.88 12.28 5.84
CA LYS A 85 -8.04 10.88 6.28
C LYS A 85 -7.07 9.94 5.56
N GLU A 86 -6.89 10.13 4.25
CA GLU A 86 -5.91 9.37 3.47
C GLU A 86 -4.50 9.57 4.02
N TRP A 87 -4.13 10.82 4.30
CA TRP A 87 -2.83 11.17 4.87
C TRP A 87 -2.57 10.50 6.23
N GLU A 88 -3.55 10.52 7.14
CA GLU A 88 -3.43 9.82 8.42
C GLU A 88 -3.31 8.30 8.26
N ARG A 89 -4.05 7.72 7.30
CA ARG A 89 -3.94 6.29 6.99
C ARG A 89 -2.53 5.95 6.50
N LEU A 90 -1.98 6.73 5.57
CA LEU A 90 -0.63 6.51 5.06
C LEU A 90 0.45 6.60 6.15
N LYS A 91 0.30 7.50 7.12
CA LYS A 91 1.21 7.56 8.29
C LYS A 91 1.12 6.30 9.14
N LYS A 92 -0.09 5.85 9.46
CA LYS A 92 -0.32 4.65 10.27
C LYS A 92 0.23 3.40 9.58
N ASP A 93 -0.02 3.27 8.28
CA ASP A 93 0.50 2.16 7.48
C ASP A 93 2.02 2.19 7.45
N ARG A 94 2.65 3.37 7.31
CA ARG A 94 4.10 3.51 7.36
C ARG A 94 4.70 3.11 8.72
N GLU A 95 4.05 3.45 9.82
CA GLU A 95 4.49 3.04 11.16
C GLU A 95 4.41 1.52 11.32
N MET A 96 3.28 0.92 10.93
CA MET A 96 3.09 -0.53 10.94
C MET A 96 4.15 -1.24 10.09
N LEU A 97 4.40 -0.77 8.86
CA LEU A 97 5.39 -1.37 7.97
C LEU A 97 6.80 -1.32 8.56
N ARG A 98 7.16 -0.27 9.31
CA ARG A 98 8.46 -0.20 10.00
C ARG A 98 8.57 -1.16 11.19
N GLN A 99 7.45 -1.48 11.83
CA GLN A 99 7.42 -2.52 12.87
C GLN A 99 7.58 -3.92 12.26
N VAL A 100 6.95 -4.18 11.11
CA VAL A 100 7.05 -5.45 10.38
C VAL A 100 8.43 -5.64 9.74
N PHE A 101 9.02 -4.57 9.19
CA PHE A 101 10.33 -4.58 8.53
C PHE A 101 11.37 -3.73 9.31
N PRO A 102 11.87 -4.19 10.47
CA PRO A 102 12.74 -3.39 11.33
C PRO A 102 14.08 -3.04 10.68
N MET A 103 14.55 -3.83 9.72
CA MET A 103 15.80 -3.58 8.98
C MET A 103 15.64 -2.53 7.87
N GLY A 104 14.42 -2.08 7.58
CA GLY A 104 14.15 -1.05 6.59
C GLY A 104 14.37 -1.48 5.13
N ASP A 105 14.36 -2.79 4.84
CA ASP A 105 14.44 -3.25 3.46
C ASP A 105 13.13 -2.95 2.72
N SER A 106 13.25 -2.15 1.66
CA SER A 106 12.13 -1.75 0.82
C SER A 106 11.79 -2.77 -0.26
N LYS A 107 12.72 -3.70 -0.56
CA LYS A 107 12.54 -4.66 -1.65
C LYS A 107 11.78 -5.86 -1.10
N VAL A 108 10.53 -6.00 -1.52
CA VAL A 108 9.61 -7.05 -1.07
C VAL A 108 9.12 -7.86 -2.25
N VAL A 109 8.60 -9.06 -1.99
CA VAL A 109 7.99 -9.92 -3.00
C VAL A 109 6.48 -9.77 -2.88
N LEU A 110 5.84 -9.25 -3.94
CA LEU A 110 4.41 -8.97 -3.96
C LEU A 110 3.82 -9.36 -5.33
N PRO A 111 2.53 -9.76 -5.37
CA PRO A 111 1.83 -9.99 -6.63
C PRO A 111 1.60 -8.67 -7.38
N CYS A 112 1.30 -8.76 -8.67
CA CYS A 112 0.86 -7.64 -9.52
C CYS A 112 1.78 -6.41 -9.45
N ASN A 113 2.80 -6.38 -10.32
CA ASN A 113 3.74 -5.26 -10.35
C ASN A 113 3.07 -3.96 -10.81
N LEU A 114 2.89 -3.02 -9.88
CA LEU A 114 2.20 -1.75 -10.13
C LEU A 114 3.01 -0.73 -10.95
N GLN A 115 4.31 -0.98 -11.18
CA GLN A 115 5.18 -0.07 -11.93
C GLN A 115 5.28 -0.40 -13.42
N ARG A 116 4.82 -1.59 -13.84
CA ARG A 116 4.83 -2.02 -15.25
C ARG A 116 3.74 -1.32 -16.03
#